data_AF-A0A0L6TCZ3-F1
#
_entry.id   AF-A0A0L6TCZ3-F1
#
_cell.length_a   1.000
_cell.length_b   1.000
_cell.length_c   1.000
_cell.angle_alpha   90.00
_cell.angle_beta   90.00
_cell.angle_gamma   90.00
#
_symmetry.space_group_name_H-M   'P 1'
#
loop_
_entity.id
_entity.type
_entity.pdbx_description
1 polymer ?
#
loop_
_entity_poly.entity_id
_entity_poly.type
_entity_poly.pdbx_seq_one_letter_code
_entity_poly.pdbx_strand_id
1 'polypeptide(L)' 'MTVSLQSVEAEALKLSPEERAELIERLILSVVPAPPLSAAWQAEIERRISDMDAGRTQPIPAEEVFARIDEKLRRAGA' A
#
# COMPACT_ATOMS: atom_id res chain seq x y z
N MET A 1 -7.96 -5.73 -32.82
CA MET A 1 -8.10 -4.43 -32.12
C MET A 1 -6.90 -4.27 -31.20
N THR A 2 -6.17 -3.17 -31.31
CA THR A 2 -5.06 -2.85 -30.39
C THR A 2 -5.63 -2.12 -29.18
N VAL A 3 -5.44 -2.69 -27.99
CA VAL A 3 -5.82 -2.05 -26.73
C VAL A 3 -4.84 -0.90 -26.46
N SER A 4 -5.34 0.32 -26.23
CA SER A 4 -4.52 1.48 -25.84
C SER A 4 -4.72 1.79 -24.37
N LEU A 5 -3.70 2.37 -23.72
CA LEU A 5 -3.80 2.80 -22.31
C LEU A 5 -5.02 3.71 -22.07
N GLN A 6 -5.23 4.68 -22.97
CA GLN A 6 -6.36 5.60 -22.91
C GLN A 6 -7.71 4.87 -22.99
N SER A 7 -7.83 3.84 -23.84
CA SER A 7 -9.05 3.04 -23.93
C SER A 7 -9.30 2.22 -22.66
N VAL A 8 -8.25 1.65 -22.05
CA VAL A 8 -8.36 0.89 -20.79
C VAL A 8 -8.72 1.80 -19.63
N GLU A 9 -8.09 2.98 -19.53
CA GLU A 9 -8.39 3.97 -18.51
C GLU A 9 -9.86 4.44 -18.60
N ALA A 10 -10.33 4.75 -19.82
CA ALA A 10 -11.70 5.19 -20.04
C ALA A 10 -12.73 4.12 -19.61
N GLU A 11 -12.47 2.84 -19.85
CA GLU A 11 -13.35 1.76 -19.38
C GLU A 11 -13.22 1.53 -17.86
N ALA A 12 -12.01 1.57 -17.31
CA ALA A 12 -11.78 1.39 -15.87
C ALA A 12 -12.43 2.51 -15.03
N LEU A 13 -12.52 3.74 -15.55
CA LEU A 13 -13.20 4.85 -14.88
C LEU A 13 -14.73 4.70 -14.84
N LYS A 14 -15.32 3.82 -15.65
CA LYS A 14 -16.76 3.50 -15.60
C LYS A 14 -17.11 2.48 -14.51
N LEU A 15 -16.13 1.77 -13.97
CA LEU A 15 -16.32 0.81 -12.87
C LEU A 15 -16.71 1.54 -11.58
N SER A 16 -17.40 0.82 -10.69
CA SER A 16 -17.60 1.29 -9.32
C SER A 16 -16.25 1.49 -8.60
N PRO A 17 -16.20 2.33 -7.54
CA PRO A 17 -14.97 2.50 -6.76
C PRO A 17 -14.35 1.17 -6.28
N GLU A 18 -15.19 0.22 -5.88
CA GLU A 18 -14.79 -1.09 -5.38
C GLU A 18 -14.20 -1.96 -6.50
N GLU A 19 -14.87 -2.07 -7.64
CA GLU A 19 -14.37 -2.80 -8.80
C GLU A 19 -13.08 -2.19 -9.36
N ARG A 20 -12.97 -0.86 -9.34
CA ARG A 20 -11.74 -0.17 -9.75
C ARG A 20 -10.59 -0.46 -8.79
N ALA A 21 -10.85 -0.54 -7.48
CA ALA A 21 -9.84 -0.91 -6.50
C ALA A 21 -9.34 -2.35 -6.72
N GLU A 22 -10.25 -3.30 -6.95
CA GLU A 22 -9.91 -4.69 -7.28
C GLU A 22 -9.06 -4.78 -8.57
N LEU A 23 -9.44 -4.03 -9.61
CA LEU A 23 -8.68 -3.98 -10.85
C LEU A 23 -7.26 -3.43 -10.62
N ILE A 24 -7.12 -2.35 -9.83
CA ILE A 24 -5.81 -1.77 -9.48
C ILE A 24 -4.95 -2.80 -8.75
N GLU A 25 -5.49 -3.53 -7.78
CA GLU A 25 -4.77 -4.56 -7.03
C GLU A 25 -4.24 -5.67 -7.95
N ARG A 26 -5.07 -6.15 -8.87
CA ARG A 26 -4.64 -7.16 -9.85
C ARG A 26 -3.55 -6.63 -10.79
N LEU A 27 -3.71 -5.40 -11.27
CA LEU A 27 -2.76 -4.80 -12.22
C LEU A 27 -1.42 -4.50 -11.55
N ILE A 28 -1.41 -3.95 -10.33
CA ILE A 28 -0.15 -3.61 -9.64
C ILE A 28 0.68 -4.88 -9.35
N LEU A 29 0.02 -5.99 -8.99
CA LEU A 29 0.68 -7.28 -8.78
C LEU A 29 1.23 -7.91 -10.07
N SER A 30 0.69 -7.54 -11.24
CA SER A 30 1.12 -8.06 -12.53
C SER A 30 2.38 -7.39 -13.10
N VAL A 31 2.77 -6.22 -12.58
CA VAL A 31 3.91 -5.46 -13.09
C VAL A 31 5.22 -6.03 -12.51
N VAL A 32 5.92 -6.82 -13.32
CA VAL A 32 7.22 -7.41 -12.97
C VAL A 32 8.26 -7.10 -14.06
N PRO A 33 9.41 -6.48 -13.74
CA PRO A 33 9.80 -6.02 -12.40
C PRO A 33 8.94 -4.84 -11.93
N ALA A 34 8.81 -4.68 -10.61
CA ALA A 34 8.13 -3.53 -10.05
C ALA A 34 8.78 -2.23 -10.54
N PRO A 35 7.99 -1.18 -10.85
CA PRO A 35 8.54 0.10 -11.24
C PRO A 35 9.34 0.72 -10.07
N PRO A 36 10.28 1.63 -10.37
CA PRO A 36 11.00 2.34 -9.31
C PRO A 36 10.01 3.12 -8.42
N LEU A 37 10.31 3.18 -7.11
CA LEU A 37 9.57 4.02 -6.18
C LEU A 37 9.61 5.48 -6.62
N SER A 38 8.56 6.24 -6.29
CA SER A 38 8.60 7.68 -6.52
C SER A 38 9.72 8.30 -5.67
N ALA A 39 10.33 9.38 -6.18
CA ALA A 39 11.39 10.08 -5.45
C ALA A 39 10.94 10.55 -4.05
N ALA A 40 9.66 10.89 -3.89
CA ALA A 40 9.08 11.27 -2.60
C ALA A 40 9.02 10.07 -1.64
N TRP A 41 8.64 8.88 -2.12
CA TRP A 41 8.65 7.66 -1.30
C TRP A 41 10.06 7.26 -0.91
N GLN A 42 11.02 7.34 -1.85
CA GLN A 42 12.42 7.06 -1.59
C GLN A 42 12.98 7.98 -0.48
N ALA A 43 12.76 9.29 -0.60
CA ALA A 43 13.20 10.26 0.38
C ALA A 43 12.57 10.03 1.77
N GLU A 44 11.29 9.66 1.83
CA GLU A 44 10.62 9.37 3.11
C GLU A 44 11.16 8.09 3.76
N ILE A 45 11.46 7.05 2.99
CA ILE A 45 12.07 5.82 3.52
C ILE A 45 13.44 6.13 4.12
N GLU A 46 14.29 6.85 3.39
CA GLU A 46 15.62 7.26 3.87
C GLU A 46 15.54 8.10 5.15
N ARG A 47 14.60 9.05 5.20
CA ARG A 47 14.35 9.88 6.38
C ARG A 47 13.92 9.03 7.58
N ARG A 48 12.99 8.09 7.40
CA ARG A 48 12.51 7.20 8.47
C ARG A 48 13.60 6.29 9.01
N ILE A 49 14.43 5.72 8.13
CA ILE A 49 15.59 4.92 8.53
C ILE A 49 16.54 5.77 9.36
N SER A 50 16.91 6.96 8.88
CA SER A 50 17.80 7.87 9.62
C SER A 50 17.24 8.27 10.99
N ASP A 51 15.94 8.52 11.10
CA ASP A 51 15.30 8.83 12.38
C ASP A 51 15.33 7.64 13.35
N MET A 52 15.14 6.42 12.86
CA MET A 52 15.23 5.22 13.67
C MET A 52 16.66 4.98 14.16
N ASP A 53 17.64 5.05 13.27
CA ASP A 53 19.06 4.84 13.59
C ASP A 53 19.59 5.90 14.56
N ALA A 54 19.10 7.13 14.46
CA ALA A 54 19.45 8.21 15.38
C ALA A 54 18.65 8.22 16.69
N GLY A 55 17.76 7.25 16.92
CA GLY A 55 16.93 7.17 18.12
C GLY A 55 15.87 8.28 18.24
N ARG A 56 15.54 8.95 17.14
CA ARG A 56 14.46 9.97 17.07
C ARG A 56 13.07 9.34 16.97
N THR A 57 13.00 8.05 16.69
CA THR A 57 11.76 7.27 16.63
C THR A 57 11.63 6.40 17.86
N GLN A 58 10.46 6.42 18.52
CA GLN A 58 10.11 5.50 19.60
C GLN A 58 9.39 4.27 19.00
N PRO A 59 10.06 3.10 18.87
CA PRO A 59 9.40 1.90 18.37
C PRO A 59 8.41 1.35 19.42
N ILE A 60 7.38 0.67 18.93
CA ILE A 60 6.46 -0.10 19.78
C ILE A 60 6.91 -1.56 19.73
N PRO A 61 7.06 -2.26 20.87
CA PRO A 61 7.32 -3.70 20.89
C PRO A 61 6.29 -4.46 20.05
N ALA A 62 6.74 -5.45 19.28
CA ALA A 62 5.86 -6.19 18.37
C ALA A 62 4.73 -6.90 19.13
N GLU A 63 5.03 -7.44 20.32
CA GLU A 63 4.08 -8.11 21.21
C GLU A 63 2.93 -7.18 21.61
N GLU A 64 3.24 -5.90 21.86
CA GLU A 64 2.23 -4.88 22.19
C GLU A 64 1.35 -4.57 20.98
N VAL A 65 1.93 -4.49 19.78
CA VAL A 65 1.17 -4.29 18.53
C VAL A 65 0.19 -5.44 18.32
N PHE A 66 0.64 -6.69 18.44
CA PHE A 66 -0.21 -7.87 18.24
C PHE A 66 -1.30 -7.97 19.30
N ALA A 67 -0.99 -7.76 20.59
CA ALA A 67 -2.00 -7.76 21.65
C ALA A 67 -3.13 -6.74 21.39
N ARG A 68 -2.78 -5.54 20.88
CA ARG A 68 -3.77 -4.52 20.49
C ARG A 68 -4.61 -4.92 19.28
N ILE A 69 -4.03 -5.65 18.31
CA ILE A 69 -4.77 -6.16 17.15
C ILE A 69 -5.77 -7.24 17.59
N ASP A 70 -5.33 -8.22 18.38
CA ASP A 70 -6.19 -9.29 18.91
C ASP A 70 -7.36 -8.73 19.70
N GLU A 71 -7.12 -7.68 20.51
CA GLU A 71 -8.17 -7.00 21.23
C GLU A 71 -9.20 -6.34 20.31
N LYS A 72 -8.75 -5.68 19.24
CA LYS A 72 -9.67 -5.05 18.27
C LYS A 72 -10.51 -6.09 17.53
N LEU A 73 -9.91 -7.20 17.10
CA LEU A 73 -10.61 -8.28 16.41
C LEU A 73 -11.68 -8.92 17.31
N ARG A 74 -11.32 -9.22 18.57
CA ARG A 74 -12.27 -9.74 19.56
C ARG A 74 -13.46 -8.81 19.78
N ARG A 75 -13.22 -7.49 19.81
CA ARG A 75 -14.28 -6.47 19.94
C ARG A 75 -15.13 -6.35 18.68
N ALA A 76 -14.57 -6.65 17.50
CA ALA A 76 -15.29 -6.66 16.23
C ALA A 76 -16.12 -7.93 16.00
N GLY A 77 -16.05 -8.91 16.91
CA GLY A 77 -16.76 -10.20 16.78
C GLY A 77 -16.15 -11.14 15.74
N ALA A 78 -14.88 -10.92 15.40
CA ALA A 78 -14.08 -11.83 14.57
C ALA A 78 -13.51 -12.98 15.40
#